data_AF-A0A2G9XGA7-F1
#
_entry.id   AF-A0A2G9XGA7-F1
#
_cell.length_a   1.000
_cell.length_b   1.000
_cell.length_c   1.000
_cell.angle_alpha   90.00
_cell.angle_beta   90.00
_cell.angle_gamma   90.00
#
_symmetry.space_group_name_H-M   'P 1'
#
loop_
_entity.id
_entity.type
_entity.pdbx_description
1 polymer ?
#
loop_
_entity_poly.entity_id
_entity_poly.type
_entity_poly.pdbx_seq_one_letter_code
_entity_poly.pdbx_strand_id
1 'polypeptide(L)'
;MLVFLSDVHLTDGSSGTTIEPRAFHKFCRILKDIVGNPQETRIEEIEIALLGDIFDVIRSDVWLRSENSDPLNPIRPWSPVTDADSQGWKLQNYTEEIVDRITRQPGNIEIMRYLRDFQESCANLGVKVALSYLIGNHDWLINRFASTRQRIATFLGISNPQNRFPYDRVFEEYGVMARHGDYYDEFNYEGNRDASSLGDAIVIDLLNRFPEAVKNDSLLGPHDKLIEQLREIDNVRPLLDIPAWIQGVCNYNHGVEERVHALWNDVADRFFKLKFVKDHDRFGPDIVDLLQMAMRLSSGFSFSRLQEILGNWAVRHLYRKSDDYRKFAYNEAPLKNNAVRYVVYGHTHRAEQIPLDMLDLRQRGNGMIDKIYFNTGTWRKVFEHTVFDQESCEFIGWHVLTFVVFYLGKEKEKERNYELWSASLGYGR
;
A
#
# COMPACT_ATOMS: atom_id res chain seq x y z
N MET A 1 21.94 3.47 12.35
CA MET A 1 20.69 4.21 12.15
C MET A 1 19.74 3.29 11.39
N LEU A 2 18.49 3.21 11.82
CA LEU A 2 17.48 2.35 11.18
C LEU A 2 16.34 3.22 10.64
N VAL A 3 15.99 3.06 9.36
CA VAL A 3 14.96 3.86 8.67
C VAL A 3 13.88 2.93 8.15
N PHE A 4 12.61 3.27 8.37
CA PHE A 4 11.47 2.54 7.80
C PHE A 4 10.63 3.43 6.89
N LEU A 5 10.24 2.87 5.74
CA LEU A 5 9.20 3.38 4.86
C LEU A 5 8.42 2.21 4.26
N SER A 6 7.16 2.42 3.89
CA SER A 6 6.24 1.41 3.37
C SER A 6 5.33 2.02 2.31
N ASP A 7 4.51 1.18 1.67
CA ASP A 7 3.39 1.63 0.84
C ASP A 7 3.83 2.60 -0.26
N VAL A 8 4.92 2.23 -0.96
CA VAL A 8 5.50 2.97 -2.09
C VAL A 8 4.79 2.63 -3.38
N HIS A 9 4.32 1.39 -3.52
CA HIS A 9 3.63 0.87 -4.70
C HIS A 9 4.35 1.21 -6.02
N LEU A 10 5.61 0.80 -6.16
CA LEU A 10 6.30 0.86 -7.44
C LEU A 10 5.56 -0.03 -8.45
N THR A 11 4.95 0.60 -9.46
CA THR A 11 4.09 -0.10 -10.44
C THR A 11 4.81 -0.32 -11.77
N ASP A 12 4.16 -1.08 -12.65
CA ASP A 12 4.58 -1.27 -14.05
C ASP A 12 4.14 -0.12 -14.97
N GLY A 13 3.47 0.91 -14.45
CA GLY A 13 2.97 2.06 -15.19
C GLY A 13 1.68 1.84 -15.98
N SER A 14 1.03 0.68 -15.85
CA SER A 14 -0.14 0.32 -16.66
C SER A 14 -1.50 0.74 -16.07
N SER A 15 -1.60 0.75 -14.73
CA SER A 15 -2.87 0.78 -13.99
C SER A 15 -3.09 2.08 -13.21
N GLY A 16 -2.09 2.96 -13.14
CA GLY A 16 -2.18 4.27 -12.49
C GLY A 16 -0.82 4.90 -12.24
N THR A 17 -0.80 6.05 -11.56
CA THR A 17 0.44 6.75 -11.20
C THR A 17 0.96 6.32 -9.82
N THR A 18 2.24 6.57 -9.58
CA THR A 18 2.93 6.33 -8.29
C THR A 18 3.63 7.63 -7.90
N ILE A 19 4.32 7.68 -6.76
CA ILE A 19 5.15 8.83 -6.44
C ILE A 19 6.23 9.09 -7.50
N GLU A 20 6.46 10.36 -7.78
CA GLU A 20 7.52 10.81 -8.69
C GLU A 20 8.91 10.42 -8.16
N PRO A 21 9.86 9.97 -9.02
CA PRO A 21 11.20 9.56 -8.60
C PRO A 21 11.95 10.62 -7.78
N ARG A 22 11.67 11.90 -8.03
CA ARG A 22 12.27 13.03 -7.28
C ARG A 22 11.95 13.02 -5.79
N ALA A 23 10.88 12.33 -5.35
CA ALA A 23 10.60 12.14 -3.93
C ALA A 23 11.73 11.36 -3.23
N PHE A 24 12.29 10.34 -3.88
CA PHE A 24 13.44 9.59 -3.37
C PHE A 24 14.70 10.44 -3.33
N HIS A 25 14.91 11.32 -4.32
CA HIS A 25 16.00 12.29 -4.24
C HIS A 25 15.86 13.22 -3.02
N LYS A 26 14.64 13.72 -2.74
CA LYS A 26 14.37 14.55 -1.55
C LYS A 26 14.59 13.75 -0.26
N PHE A 27 14.11 12.52 -0.19
CA PHE A 27 14.33 11.61 0.93
C PHE A 27 15.82 11.37 1.20
N CYS A 28 16.60 11.03 0.17
CA CYS A 28 18.04 10.85 0.30
C CYS A 28 18.73 12.12 0.81
N ARG A 29 18.28 13.31 0.39
CA ARG A 29 18.80 14.58 0.93
C ARG A 29 18.47 14.77 2.40
N ILE A 30 17.22 14.51 2.80
CA ILE A 30 16.82 14.58 4.22
C ILE A 30 17.65 13.60 5.04
N LEU A 31 17.86 12.36 4.57
CA LEU A 31 18.73 11.40 5.26
C LEU A 31 20.19 11.87 5.34
N LYS A 32 20.74 12.51 4.30
CA LYS A 32 22.09 13.11 4.37
C LYS A 32 22.15 14.20 5.44
N ASP A 33 21.13 15.05 5.52
CA ASP A 33 21.05 16.11 6.54
C ASP A 33 20.94 15.50 7.95
N ILE A 34 20.18 14.41 8.10
CA ILE A 34 20.08 13.64 9.34
C ILE A 34 21.42 13.00 9.70
N VAL A 35 22.13 12.38 8.76
CA VAL A 35 23.47 11.81 8.99
C VAL A 35 24.44 12.89 9.45
N GLY A 36 24.35 14.09 8.88
CA GLY A 36 25.12 15.26 9.28
C GLY A 36 26.63 15.09 9.09
N ASN A 37 27.41 15.80 9.90
CA ASN A 37 28.87 15.72 9.89
C ASN A 37 29.34 14.43 10.59
N PRO A 38 30.11 13.53 9.92
CA PRO A 38 30.65 12.32 10.54
C PRO A 38 31.60 12.57 11.72
N GLN A 39 32.09 13.80 11.91
CA GLN A 39 32.88 14.17 13.09
C GLN A 39 31.99 14.41 14.33
N GLU A 40 30.71 14.70 14.11
CA GLU A 40 29.72 15.03 15.14
C GLU A 40 28.78 13.85 15.42
N THR A 41 28.53 13.01 14.41
CA THR A 41 27.68 11.81 14.52
C THR A 41 28.54 10.55 14.45
N ARG A 42 28.11 9.48 15.14
CA ARG A 42 28.80 8.15 15.08
C ARG A 42 27.98 7.13 14.32
N ILE A 43 27.27 7.58 13.28
CA ILE A 43 26.49 6.70 12.41
C ILE A 43 27.47 5.98 11.49
N GLU A 44 27.69 4.70 11.74
CA GLU A 44 28.59 3.84 10.92
C GLU A 44 27.80 3.06 9.86
N GLU A 45 26.52 2.79 10.13
CA GLU A 45 25.64 2.03 9.25
C GLU A 45 24.22 2.61 9.24
N ILE A 46 23.60 2.57 8.07
CA ILE A 46 22.20 2.90 7.83
C ILE A 46 21.53 1.68 7.21
N GLU A 47 20.52 1.15 7.88
CA GLU A 47 19.61 0.17 7.29
C GLU A 47 18.32 0.87 6.90
N ILE A 48 17.98 0.86 5.61
CA ILE A 48 16.68 1.30 5.10
C ILE A 48 15.81 0.06 4.90
N ALA A 49 14.88 -0.15 5.83
CA ALA A 49 13.92 -1.24 5.80
C ALA A 49 12.66 -0.82 5.03
N LEU A 50 12.48 -1.45 3.86
CA LEU A 50 11.32 -1.30 2.99
C LEU A 50 10.22 -2.25 3.50
N LEU A 51 9.22 -1.69 4.18
CA LEU A 51 8.27 -2.38 5.07
C LEU A 51 6.93 -2.71 4.37
N GLY A 52 6.99 -3.57 3.36
CA GLY A 52 5.82 -4.03 2.62
C GLY A 52 5.19 -2.99 1.69
N ASP A 53 4.45 -3.50 0.71
CA ASP A 53 3.79 -2.75 -0.35
C ASP A 53 4.74 -1.82 -1.10
N ILE A 54 5.92 -2.35 -1.39
CA ILE A 54 6.98 -1.64 -2.10
C ILE A 54 6.80 -1.78 -3.61
N PHE A 55 6.41 -2.97 -4.06
CA PHE A 55 6.15 -3.27 -5.46
C PHE A 55 4.69 -3.63 -5.63
N ASP A 56 4.00 -3.03 -6.58
CA ASP A 56 2.58 -3.33 -6.77
C ASP A 56 2.38 -4.41 -7.83
N VAL A 57 2.42 -5.68 -7.40
CA VAL A 57 2.21 -6.82 -8.29
C VAL A 57 0.74 -7.04 -8.58
N ILE A 58 -0.13 -6.66 -7.65
CA ILE A 58 -1.58 -6.77 -7.77
C ILE A 58 -2.12 -5.71 -8.74
N ARG A 59 -1.62 -4.47 -8.70
CA ARG A 59 -2.08 -3.37 -9.56
C ARG A 59 -1.40 -3.36 -10.93
N SER A 60 -1.81 -4.27 -11.81
CA SER A 60 -1.27 -4.37 -13.19
C SER A 60 -2.35 -4.71 -14.23
N ASP A 61 -2.24 -4.11 -15.42
CA ASP A 61 -3.08 -4.43 -16.59
C ASP A 61 -2.84 -5.84 -17.13
N VAL A 62 -1.72 -6.47 -16.77
CA VAL A 62 -1.34 -7.80 -17.25
C VAL A 62 -2.41 -8.82 -16.83
N TRP A 63 -3.00 -8.65 -15.65
CA TRP A 63 -4.11 -9.49 -15.18
C TRP A 63 -5.35 -9.41 -16.09
N LEU A 64 -5.57 -8.28 -16.76
CA LEU A 64 -6.79 -7.99 -17.50
C LEU A 64 -6.65 -8.17 -19.02
N ARG A 65 -5.53 -8.72 -19.49
CA ARG A 65 -5.29 -8.98 -20.90
C ARG A 65 -6.34 -9.88 -21.54
N SER A 66 -6.54 -9.72 -22.85
CA SER A 66 -7.48 -10.50 -23.64
C SER A 66 -7.20 -12.00 -23.60
N GLU A 67 -5.92 -12.40 -23.59
CA GLU A 67 -5.49 -13.81 -23.51
C GLU A 67 -5.95 -14.48 -22.21
N ASN A 68 -6.15 -13.66 -21.17
CA ASN A 68 -6.58 -14.01 -19.82
C ASN A 68 -8.06 -13.68 -19.54
N SER A 69 -8.85 -13.45 -20.58
CA SER A 69 -10.21 -12.93 -20.44
C SER A 69 -11.29 -14.01 -20.32
N ASP A 70 -10.90 -15.26 -19.98
CA ASP A 70 -11.87 -16.33 -19.70
C ASP A 70 -12.88 -15.81 -18.65
N PRO A 71 -14.19 -15.74 -19.00
CA PRO A 71 -15.18 -15.13 -18.13
C PRO A 71 -15.50 -15.99 -16.89
N LEU A 72 -15.10 -17.26 -16.89
CA LEU A 72 -15.36 -18.21 -15.80
C LEU A 72 -14.09 -18.46 -14.98
N ASN A 73 -12.94 -18.62 -15.63
CA ASN A 73 -11.69 -19.02 -14.97
C ASN A 73 -10.47 -18.24 -15.47
N PRO A 74 -10.41 -16.91 -15.28
CA PRO A 74 -9.22 -16.16 -15.61
C PRO A 74 -8.08 -16.52 -14.65
N ILE A 75 -6.83 -16.46 -15.12
CA ILE A 75 -5.64 -16.62 -14.28
C ILE A 75 -5.46 -15.40 -13.40
N ARG A 76 -5.46 -15.63 -12.08
CA ARG A 76 -5.46 -14.62 -11.02
C ARG A 76 -4.57 -15.07 -9.87
N PRO A 77 -4.22 -14.16 -8.93
CA PRO A 77 -3.46 -14.53 -7.74
C PRO A 77 -4.03 -15.72 -6.95
N TRP A 78 -5.35 -15.88 -6.98
CA TRP A 78 -6.09 -16.99 -6.35
C TRP A 78 -6.24 -18.25 -7.23
N SER A 79 -5.78 -18.24 -8.47
CA SER A 79 -5.83 -19.44 -9.32
C SER A 79 -4.85 -20.52 -8.83
N PRO A 80 -5.21 -21.81 -8.98
CA PRO A 80 -4.25 -22.89 -8.86
C PRO A 80 -3.01 -22.67 -9.73
N VAL A 81 -1.83 -22.99 -9.22
CA VAL A 81 -0.56 -22.81 -9.96
C VAL A 81 -0.44 -23.68 -11.21
N THR A 82 -1.29 -24.71 -11.32
CA THR A 82 -1.37 -25.63 -12.45
C THR A 82 -2.18 -25.06 -13.60
N ASP A 83 -3.09 -24.14 -13.32
CA ASP A 83 -4.01 -23.58 -14.30
C ASP A 83 -3.24 -22.70 -15.29
N ALA A 84 -3.73 -22.71 -16.52
CA ALA A 84 -3.13 -21.96 -17.61
C ALA A 84 -4.23 -21.29 -18.44
N ASP A 85 -3.92 -20.12 -18.98
CA ASP A 85 -4.80 -19.41 -19.89
C ASP A 85 -4.83 -20.05 -21.29
N SER A 86 -5.50 -19.37 -22.23
CA SER A 86 -5.61 -19.80 -23.63
C SER A 86 -4.27 -19.92 -24.38
N GLN A 87 -3.21 -19.27 -23.88
CA GLN A 87 -1.85 -19.30 -24.43
C GLN A 87 -0.91 -20.22 -23.62
N GLY A 88 -1.43 -20.94 -22.63
CA GLY A 88 -0.64 -21.80 -21.76
C GLY A 88 0.14 -21.06 -20.67
N TRP A 89 -0.12 -19.76 -20.45
CA TRP A 89 0.51 -19.00 -19.38
C TRP A 89 -0.13 -19.33 -18.04
N LYS A 90 0.74 -19.61 -17.06
CA LYS A 90 0.36 -19.90 -15.68
C LYS A 90 0.56 -18.67 -14.81
N LEU A 91 0.09 -18.73 -13.56
CA LEU A 91 0.26 -17.67 -12.58
C LEU A 91 1.72 -17.18 -12.44
N GLN A 92 2.69 -18.09 -12.53
CA GLN A 92 4.12 -17.74 -12.50
C GLN A 92 4.51 -16.83 -13.68
N ASN A 93 4.02 -17.09 -14.89
CA ASN A 93 4.32 -16.29 -16.08
C ASN A 93 3.81 -14.85 -15.92
N TYR A 94 2.56 -14.71 -15.46
CA TYR A 94 1.96 -13.40 -15.15
C TYR A 94 2.77 -12.65 -14.09
N THR A 95 3.11 -13.31 -12.99
CA THR A 95 3.85 -12.68 -11.89
C THR A 95 5.26 -12.25 -12.32
N GLU A 96 5.96 -13.09 -13.09
CA GLU A 96 7.28 -12.77 -13.63
C GLU A 96 7.24 -11.60 -14.62
N GLU A 97 6.24 -11.56 -15.51
CA GLU A 97 6.05 -10.45 -16.45
C GLU A 97 5.82 -9.13 -15.70
N ILE A 98 4.95 -9.13 -14.68
CA ILE A 98 4.64 -7.92 -13.90
C ILE A 98 5.88 -7.41 -13.18
N VAL A 99 6.61 -8.29 -12.48
CA VAL A 99 7.87 -7.94 -11.81
C VAL A 99 8.90 -7.41 -12.81
N ASP A 100 8.97 -8.00 -14.00
CA ASP A 100 9.85 -7.52 -15.05
C ASP A 100 9.48 -6.13 -15.56
N ARG A 101 8.20 -5.83 -15.71
CA ARG A 101 7.74 -4.50 -16.10
C ARG A 101 8.01 -3.47 -15.00
N ILE A 102 7.73 -3.81 -13.73
CA ILE A 102 8.04 -2.95 -12.57
C ILE A 102 9.54 -2.63 -12.52
N THR A 103 10.42 -3.63 -12.63
CA THR A 103 11.86 -3.42 -12.51
C THR A 103 12.50 -2.74 -13.74
N ARG A 104 11.83 -2.77 -14.90
CA ARG A 104 12.26 -2.07 -16.11
C ARG A 104 11.63 -0.68 -16.28
N GLN A 105 10.66 -0.32 -15.45
CA GLN A 105 9.98 0.96 -15.56
C GLN A 105 10.99 2.11 -15.34
N PRO A 106 11.12 3.09 -16.26
CA PRO A 106 12.15 4.12 -16.18
C PRO A 106 12.16 4.91 -14.87
N GLY A 107 10.99 5.24 -14.33
CA GLY A 107 10.87 5.92 -13.04
C GLY A 107 11.42 5.10 -11.87
N ASN A 108 11.16 3.79 -11.86
CA ASN A 108 11.65 2.89 -10.81
C ASN A 108 13.17 2.71 -10.90
N ILE A 109 13.72 2.63 -12.11
CA ILE A 109 15.17 2.62 -12.35
C ILE A 109 15.82 3.92 -11.82
N GLU A 110 15.18 5.06 -12.05
CA GLU A 110 15.65 6.36 -11.55
C GLU A 110 15.60 6.43 -10.02
N ILE A 111 14.56 5.91 -9.37
CA ILE A 111 14.50 5.77 -7.90
C ILE A 111 15.71 4.99 -7.39
N MET A 112 15.99 3.83 -7.99
CA MET A 112 17.14 3.02 -7.59
C MET A 112 18.48 3.72 -7.86
N ARG A 113 18.56 4.59 -8.87
CA ARG A 113 19.73 5.44 -9.10
C ARG A 113 19.93 6.42 -7.94
N TYR A 114 18.88 7.12 -7.49
CA TYR A 114 18.99 8.02 -6.35
C TYR A 114 19.40 7.31 -5.05
N LEU A 115 18.92 6.08 -4.84
CA LEU A 115 19.34 5.26 -3.71
C LEU A 115 20.83 4.86 -3.82
N ARG A 116 21.29 4.42 -4.99
CA ARG A 116 22.72 4.10 -5.21
C ARG A 116 23.62 5.32 -5.03
N ASP A 117 23.24 6.47 -5.60
CA ASP A 117 23.97 7.73 -5.43
C ASP A 117 24.06 8.14 -3.94
N PHE A 118 23.02 7.83 -3.15
CA PHE A 118 23.03 8.01 -1.70
C PHE A 118 23.98 7.04 -1.00
N GLN A 119 23.91 5.74 -1.34
CA GLN A 119 24.82 4.72 -0.80
C GLN A 119 26.29 5.08 -1.05
N GLU A 120 26.64 5.47 -2.28
CA GLU A 120 27.99 5.90 -2.66
C GLU A 120 28.43 7.16 -1.90
N SER A 121 27.53 8.15 -1.80
CA SER A 121 27.79 9.38 -1.05
C SER A 121 28.05 9.11 0.44
N CYS A 122 27.32 8.18 1.06
CA CYS A 122 27.53 7.77 2.44
C CYS A 122 28.81 6.94 2.60
N ALA A 123 29.12 6.06 1.65
CA ALA A 123 30.34 5.26 1.68
C ALA A 123 31.60 6.14 1.66
N ASN A 124 31.60 7.25 0.91
CA ASN A 124 32.68 8.24 0.92
C ASN A 124 32.87 8.94 2.29
N LEU A 125 31.86 8.90 3.15
CA LEU A 125 31.90 9.39 4.52
C LEU A 125 32.19 8.27 5.55
N GLY A 126 32.48 7.06 5.07
CA GLY A 126 32.69 5.88 5.93
C GLY A 126 31.39 5.28 6.49
N VAL A 127 30.22 5.66 5.95
CA VAL A 127 28.91 5.18 6.41
C VAL A 127 28.37 4.14 5.43
N LYS A 128 28.14 2.92 5.90
CA LYS A 128 27.55 1.84 5.08
C LYS A 128 26.04 2.03 4.99
N VAL A 129 25.45 1.84 3.80
CA VAL A 129 24.01 1.91 3.62
C VAL A 129 23.50 0.60 2.98
N ALA A 130 22.59 -0.07 3.66
CA ALA A 130 21.97 -1.32 3.22
C ALA A 130 20.45 -1.15 3.07
N LEU A 131 19.89 -1.86 2.08
CA LEU A 131 18.44 -2.02 1.95
C LEU A 131 18.03 -3.39 2.52
N SER A 132 16.95 -3.41 3.28
CA SER A 132 16.23 -4.63 3.61
C SER A 132 14.78 -4.52 3.15
N TYR A 133 14.14 -5.66 2.90
CA TYR A 133 12.83 -5.72 2.30
C TYR A 133 11.96 -6.75 3.02
N LEU A 134 10.79 -6.30 3.47
CA LEU A 134 9.73 -7.08 4.08
C LEU A 134 8.51 -7.05 3.17
N ILE A 135 7.75 -8.14 3.18
CA ILE A 135 6.59 -8.35 2.30
C ILE A 135 5.29 -7.84 2.95
N GLY A 136 4.49 -7.11 2.19
CA GLY A 136 3.11 -6.70 2.47
C GLY A 136 2.07 -7.49 1.65
N ASN A 137 0.87 -6.92 1.46
CA ASN A 137 -0.24 -7.53 0.73
C ASN A 137 -0.27 -7.18 -0.77
N HIS A 138 0.44 -6.17 -1.24
CA HIS A 138 0.53 -5.89 -2.70
C HIS A 138 1.71 -6.60 -3.38
N ASP A 139 2.67 -7.10 -2.60
CA ASP A 139 3.89 -7.77 -3.09
C ASP A 139 4.06 -9.22 -2.61
N TRP A 140 3.06 -9.82 -1.92
CA TRP A 140 3.16 -11.19 -1.42
C TRP A 140 3.43 -12.24 -2.49
N LEU A 141 2.90 -12.05 -3.71
CA LEU A 141 3.12 -12.94 -4.85
C LEU A 141 4.60 -13.07 -5.22
N ILE A 142 5.43 -12.05 -4.94
CA ILE A 142 6.88 -12.10 -5.17
C ILE A 142 7.49 -13.26 -4.41
N ASN A 143 6.99 -13.51 -3.20
CA ASN A 143 7.48 -14.55 -2.31
C ASN A 143 7.09 -15.96 -2.77
N ARG A 144 6.06 -16.09 -3.61
CA ARG A 144 5.54 -17.37 -4.12
C ARG A 144 6.48 -18.07 -5.10
N PHE A 145 7.24 -17.32 -5.90
CA PHE A 145 8.13 -17.88 -6.92
C PHE A 145 9.60 -17.47 -6.69
N ALA A 146 10.53 -18.41 -6.85
CA ALA A 146 11.96 -18.13 -6.64
C ALA A 146 12.52 -17.14 -7.67
N SER A 147 12.01 -17.21 -8.91
CA SER A 147 12.38 -16.32 -10.00
C SER A 147 12.04 -14.86 -9.72
N THR A 148 10.85 -14.59 -9.17
CA THR A 148 10.42 -13.23 -8.80
C THR A 148 11.23 -12.69 -7.63
N ARG A 149 11.54 -13.52 -6.62
CA ARG A 149 12.44 -13.12 -5.52
C ARG A 149 13.83 -12.74 -6.04
N GLN A 150 14.37 -13.51 -6.98
CA GLN A 150 15.67 -13.22 -7.58
C GLN A 150 15.68 -11.88 -8.32
N ARG A 151 14.66 -11.61 -9.14
CA ARG A 151 14.53 -10.33 -9.88
C ARG A 151 14.48 -9.14 -8.93
N ILE A 152 13.67 -9.21 -7.87
CA ILE A 152 13.54 -8.14 -6.88
C ILE A 152 14.81 -7.96 -6.05
N ALA A 153 15.44 -9.04 -5.59
CA ALA A 153 16.71 -8.96 -4.87
C ALA A 153 17.80 -8.29 -5.73
N THR A 154 17.91 -8.67 -7.01
CA THR A 154 18.84 -8.03 -7.95
C THR A 154 18.51 -6.56 -8.15
N PHE A 155 17.23 -6.20 -8.32
CA PHE A 155 16.81 -4.81 -8.49
C PHE A 155 17.16 -3.94 -7.28
N LEU A 156 16.97 -4.46 -6.07
CA LEU A 156 17.29 -3.78 -4.82
C LEU A 156 18.77 -3.87 -4.42
N GLY A 157 19.60 -4.67 -5.10
CA GLY A 157 20.98 -4.94 -4.69
C GLY A 157 21.11 -5.75 -3.40
N ILE A 158 20.09 -6.54 -3.05
CA ILE A 158 20.07 -7.42 -1.86
C ILE A 158 20.76 -8.75 -2.21
N SER A 159 21.65 -9.21 -1.34
CA SER A 159 22.36 -10.49 -1.50
C SER A 159 21.48 -11.69 -1.08
N ASN A 160 21.71 -12.85 -1.69
CA ASN A 160 21.11 -14.16 -1.35
C ASN A 160 19.57 -14.30 -1.57
N PRO A 161 19.09 -14.31 -2.82
CA PRO A 161 17.65 -14.39 -3.16
C PRO A 161 16.99 -15.76 -2.94
N GLN A 162 17.76 -16.76 -2.50
CA GLN A 162 17.26 -18.14 -2.39
C GLN A 162 16.20 -18.28 -1.29
N ASN A 163 16.32 -17.47 -0.23
CA ASN A 163 15.37 -17.44 0.85
C ASN A 163 14.15 -16.58 0.50
N ARG A 164 13.03 -16.87 1.15
CA ARG A 164 11.86 -16.00 1.13
C ARG A 164 12.17 -14.69 1.84
N PHE A 165 11.63 -13.59 1.35
CA PHE A 165 11.66 -12.33 2.08
C PHE A 165 10.80 -12.45 3.34
N PRO A 166 11.23 -11.88 4.47
CA PRO A 166 10.48 -11.93 5.72
C PRO A 166 9.17 -11.13 5.63
N TYR A 167 8.18 -11.54 6.42
CA TYR A 167 6.94 -10.76 6.61
C TYR A 167 7.05 -9.80 7.81
N ASP A 168 7.93 -10.14 8.74
CA ASP A 168 8.18 -9.39 9.97
C ASP A 168 9.64 -9.55 10.39
N ARG A 169 10.13 -8.61 11.21
CA ARG A 169 11.48 -8.65 11.77
C ARG A 169 11.58 -7.89 13.07
N VAL A 170 12.31 -8.46 14.03
CA VAL A 170 12.78 -7.78 15.24
C VAL A 170 14.18 -7.22 14.98
N PHE A 171 14.35 -5.92 15.23
CA PHE A 171 15.61 -5.20 15.21
C PHE A 171 16.04 -4.96 16.66
N GLU A 172 16.63 -6.00 17.27
CA GLU A 172 16.90 -6.06 18.71
C GLU A 172 17.73 -4.87 19.21
N GLU A 173 18.77 -4.47 18.47
CA GLU A 173 19.64 -3.34 18.85
C GLU A 173 18.89 -2.02 18.98
N TYR A 174 17.86 -1.82 18.14
CA TYR A 174 17.02 -0.62 18.16
C TYR A 174 15.79 -0.77 19.06
N GLY A 175 15.52 -1.98 19.58
CA GLY A 175 14.32 -2.28 20.33
C GLY A 175 13.04 -2.06 19.52
N VAL A 176 13.06 -2.46 18.24
CA VAL A 176 11.95 -2.29 17.28
C VAL A 176 11.47 -3.65 16.77
N MET A 177 10.16 -3.85 16.73
CA MET A 177 9.50 -4.90 15.95
C MET A 177 8.80 -4.25 14.75
N ALA A 178 8.98 -4.79 13.55
CA ALA A 178 8.36 -4.26 12.35
C ALA A 178 7.70 -5.34 11.49
N ARG A 179 6.56 -5.01 10.89
CA ARG A 179 5.89 -5.75 9.80
C ARG A 179 4.98 -4.81 9.02
N HIS A 180 4.45 -5.22 7.88
CA HIS A 180 3.58 -4.34 7.09
C HIS A 180 2.26 -3.99 7.81
N GLY A 181 1.60 -4.96 8.46
CA GLY A 181 0.42 -4.72 9.31
C GLY A 181 -0.89 -5.25 8.72
N ASP A 182 -0.91 -5.60 7.43
CA ASP A 182 -2.02 -6.24 6.72
C ASP A 182 -2.53 -7.54 7.35
N TYR A 183 -1.75 -8.19 8.23
CA TYR A 183 -2.20 -9.29 9.10
C TYR A 183 -3.47 -9.00 9.91
N TYR A 184 -3.76 -7.71 10.14
CA TYR A 184 -4.86 -7.27 10.96
C TYR A 184 -6.03 -6.71 10.14
N ASP A 185 -5.91 -6.74 8.82
CA ASP A 185 -6.96 -6.35 7.89
C ASP A 185 -7.65 -7.58 7.31
N GLU A 186 -8.93 -7.73 7.61
CA GLU A 186 -9.77 -8.84 7.16
C GLU A 186 -9.92 -8.88 5.63
N PHE A 187 -9.73 -7.75 4.93
CA PHE A 187 -9.74 -7.72 3.47
C PHE A 187 -8.45 -8.21 2.85
N ASN A 188 -7.32 -8.03 3.55
CA ASN A 188 -5.99 -8.26 2.98
C ASN A 188 -5.29 -9.49 3.58
N TYR A 189 -5.80 -10.07 4.67
CA TYR A 189 -5.25 -11.28 5.27
C TYR A 189 -6.32 -12.21 5.87
N GLU A 190 -6.32 -13.45 5.39
CA GLU A 190 -7.29 -14.48 5.81
C GLU A 190 -6.64 -15.70 6.47
N GLY A 191 -5.52 -15.48 7.15
CA GLY A 191 -4.83 -16.53 7.91
C GLY A 191 -3.74 -17.28 7.14
N ASN A 192 -3.54 -17.00 5.85
CA ASN A 192 -2.48 -17.60 5.04
C ASN A 192 -1.78 -16.54 4.16
N ARG A 193 -0.48 -16.29 4.38
CA ARG A 193 0.33 -15.33 3.61
C ARG A 193 0.71 -15.77 2.20
N ASP A 194 0.44 -17.03 1.89
CA ASP A 194 0.68 -17.62 0.57
C ASP A 194 -0.61 -17.77 -0.24
N ALA A 195 -1.70 -17.23 0.28
CA ALA A 195 -3.00 -17.18 -0.39
C ALA A 195 -3.38 -15.73 -0.70
N SER A 196 -4.17 -15.60 -1.75
CA SER A 196 -4.80 -14.34 -2.14
C SER A 196 -5.93 -13.98 -1.18
N SER A 197 -6.25 -12.70 -1.10
CA SER A 197 -7.31 -12.15 -0.25
C SER A 197 -8.41 -11.49 -1.09
N LEU A 198 -9.55 -11.14 -0.46
CA LEU A 198 -10.59 -10.34 -1.12
C LEU A 198 -10.04 -9.00 -1.65
N GLY A 199 -9.06 -8.40 -0.97
CA GLY A 199 -8.37 -7.18 -1.37
C GLY A 199 -7.71 -7.29 -2.76
N ASP A 200 -7.05 -8.42 -3.05
CA ASP A 200 -6.45 -8.66 -4.37
C ASP A 200 -7.50 -8.62 -5.48
N ALA A 201 -8.66 -9.24 -5.24
CA ALA A 201 -9.76 -9.27 -6.20
C ALA A 201 -10.40 -7.90 -6.39
N ILE A 202 -10.55 -7.12 -5.32
CA ILE A 202 -11.05 -5.73 -5.38
C ILE A 202 -10.11 -4.91 -6.28
N VAL A 203 -8.80 -4.98 -6.07
CA VAL A 203 -7.85 -4.22 -6.89
C VAL A 203 -7.89 -4.66 -8.35
N ILE A 204 -7.83 -5.97 -8.62
CA ILE A 204 -7.71 -6.49 -9.99
C ILE A 204 -9.03 -6.38 -10.76
N ASP A 205 -10.10 -6.99 -10.25
CA ASP A 205 -11.33 -7.22 -11.02
C ASP A 205 -12.40 -6.15 -10.81
N LEU A 206 -12.20 -5.21 -9.89
CA LEU A 206 -13.08 -4.05 -9.70
C LEU A 206 -12.36 -2.74 -10.06
N LEU A 207 -11.29 -2.38 -9.35
CA LEU A 207 -10.65 -1.06 -9.49
C LEU A 207 -9.87 -0.92 -10.79
N ASN A 208 -8.98 -1.86 -11.15
CA ASN A 208 -8.24 -1.79 -12.41
C ASN A 208 -9.14 -2.03 -13.62
N ARG A 209 -10.15 -2.89 -13.46
CA ARG A 209 -11.06 -3.26 -14.54
C ARG A 209 -11.95 -2.11 -14.98
N PHE A 210 -12.34 -1.23 -14.06
CA PHE A 210 -13.29 -0.16 -14.36
C PHE A 210 -12.76 0.87 -15.38
N PRO A 211 -11.58 1.51 -15.19
CA PRO A 211 -11.03 2.42 -16.21
C PRO A 211 -10.82 1.73 -17.56
N GLU A 212 -10.40 0.47 -17.59
CA GLU A 212 -10.27 -0.27 -18.86
C GLU A 212 -11.64 -0.58 -19.50
N ALA A 213 -12.69 -0.81 -18.71
CA ALA A 213 -14.04 -0.96 -19.24
C ALA A 213 -14.56 0.35 -19.86
N VAL A 214 -14.29 1.50 -19.23
CA VAL A 214 -14.63 2.82 -19.77
C VAL A 214 -13.84 3.13 -21.04
N LYS A 215 -12.54 2.83 -21.06
CA LYS A 215 -11.65 3.06 -22.20
C LYS A 215 -12.06 2.25 -23.44
N ASN A 216 -12.53 1.01 -23.23
CA ASN A 216 -12.96 0.12 -24.30
C ASN A 216 -14.43 0.32 -24.72
N ASP A 217 -15.12 1.30 -24.14
CA ASP A 217 -16.51 1.56 -24.44
C ASP A 217 -16.69 2.37 -25.72
N SER A 218 -17.25 1.74 -26.76
CA SER A 218 -17.43 2.38 -28.07
C SER A 218 -18.46 3.51 -28.07
N LEU A 219 -19.36 3.58 -27.09
CA LEU A 219 -20.39 4.62 -26.99
C LEU A 219 -19.85 5.92 -26.40
N LEU A 220 -18.85 5.85 -25.52
CA LEU A 220 -18.15 7.02 -25.01
C LEU A 220 -17.17 7.58 -26.06
N GLY A 221 -16.50 6.72 -26.82
CA GLY A 221 -15.43 7.17 -27.71
C GLY A 221 -14.19 7.62 -26.92
N PRO A 222 -13.21 8.31 -27.55
CA PRO A 222 -11.95 8.63 -26.90
C PRO A 222 -12.12 9.73 -25.84
N HIS A 223 -11.90 9.39 -24.57
CA HIS A 223 -11.94 10.32 -23.44
C HIS A 223 -10.69 10.18 -22.55
N ASP A 224 -9.50 10.51 -23.05
CA ASP A 224 -8.23 10.30 -22.32
C ASP A 224 -8.24 10.94 -20.93
N LYS A 225 -8.74 12.19 -20.81
CA LYS A 225 -8.83 12.89 -19.52
C LYS A 225 -9.76 12.18 -18.51
N LEU A 226 -10.90 11.67 -18.97
CA LEU A 226 -11.81 10.89 -18.12
C LEU A 226 -11.10 9.63 -17.62
N ILE A 227 -10.43 8.90 -18.51
CA ILE A 227 -9.70 7.68 -18.16
C ILE A 227 -8.57 7.98 -17.17
N GLU A 228 -7.80 9.05 -17.38
CA GLU A 228 -6.77 9.49 -16.44
C GLU A 228 -7.36 9.79 -15.05
N GLN A 229 -8.50 10.48 -14.97
CA GLN A 229 -9.17 10.75 -13.69
C GLN A 229 -9.71 9.47 -13.03
N LEU A 230 -10.29 8.56 -13.81
CA LEU A 230 -10.80 7.29 -13.28
C LEU A 230 -9.69 6.34 -12.82
N ARG A 231 -8.49 6.41 -13.42
CA ARG A 231 -7.31 5.65 -12.96
C ARG A 231 -6.83 6.04 -11.56
N GLU A 232 -7.20 7.23 -11.07
CA GLU A 232 -6.87 7.68 -9.72
C GLU A 232 -7.84 7.14 -8.64
N ILE A 233 -8.83 6.30 -9.02
CA ILE A 233 -9.80 5.66 -8.11
C ILE A 233 -9.13 4.93 -6.95
N ASP A 234 -7.93 4.36 -7.16
CA ASP A 234 -7.19 3.61 -6.17
C ASP A 234 -6.43 4.48 -5.16
N ASN A 235 -6.35 5.80 -5.42
CA ASN A 235 -5.78 6.82 -4.54
C ASN A 235 -6.85 7.46 -3.64
N VAL A 236 -8.13 7.11 -3.81
CA VAL A 236 -9.25 7.58 -3.00
C VAL A 236 -9.23 6.94 -1.62
N ARG A 237 -9.33 7.75 -0.57
CA ARG A 237 -9.38 7.28 0.82
C ARG A 237 -10.51 7.98 1.59
N PRO A 238 -11.33 7.23 2.34
CA PRO A 238 -11.43 5.76 2.39
C PRO A 238 -11.95 5.15 1.07
N LEU A 239 -11.77 3.84 0.86
CA LEU A 239 -12.23 3.14 -0.35
C LEU A 239 -13.75 3.23 -0.55
N LEU A 240 -14.50 3.39 0.53
CA LEU A 240 -15.95 3.57 0.49
C LEU A 240 -16.39 4.86 -0.21
N ASP A 241 -15.50 5.83 -0.41
CA ASP A 241 -15.78 7.09 -1.11
C ASP A 241 -15.62 6.96 -2.63
N ILE A 242 -15.25 5.79 -3.15
CA ILE A 242 -15.11 5.55 -4.59
C ILE A 242 -16.37 5.92 -5.42
N PRO A 243 -17.60 5.56 -5.02
CA PRO A 243 -18.80 5.98 -5.75
C PRO A 243 -18.91 7.50 -5.85
N ALA A 244 -18.54 8.22 -4.79
CA ALA A 244 -18.49 9.68 -4.78
C ALA A 244 -17.43 10.21 -5.74
N TRP A 245 -16.24 9.58 -5.75
CA TRP A 245 -15.18 9.93 -6.68
C TRP A 245 -15.65 9.82 -8.13
N ILE A 246 -16.32 8.72 -8.49
CA ILE A 246 -16.86 8.50 -9.84
C ILE A 246 -17.86 9.61 -10.22
N GLN A 247 -18.77 9.96 -9.31
CA GLN A 247 -19.70 11.07 -9.53
C GLN A 247 -18.97 12.39 -9.70
N GLY A 248 -17.99 12.69 -8.83
CA GLY A 248 -17.16 13.88 -8.91
C GLY A 248 -16.47 14.00 -10.27
N VAL A 249 -15.89 12.90 -10.78
CA VAL A 249 -15.30 12.86 -12.13
C VAL A 249 -16.35 13.13 -13.21
N CYS A 250 -17.56 12.58 -13.10
CA CYS A 250 -18.65 12.84 -14.04
C CYS A 250 -19.10 14.31 -14.05
N ASN A 251 -19.09 15.00 -12.89
CA ASN A 251 -19.43 16.42 -12.79
C ASN A 251 -18.51 17.30 -13.67
N TYR A 252 -17.26 16.87 -13.89
CA TYR A 252 -16.28 17.55 -14.74
C TYR A 252 -16.27 17.08 -16.21
N ASN A 253 -17.02 16.03 -16.55
CA ASN A 253 -17.06 15.42 -17.87
C ASN A 253 -18.53 15.30 -18.33
N HIS A 254 -19.07 16.38 -18.91
CA HIS A 254 -20.50 16.43 -19.25
C HIS A 254 -20.93 15.33 -20.24
N GLY A 255 -22.12 14.76 -20.00
CA GLY A 255 -22.76 13.80 -20.91
C GLY A 255 -22.27 12.36 -20.78
N VAL A 256 -21.34 12.05 -19.89
CA VAL A 256 -20.80 10.68 -19.71
C VAL A 256 -21.43 9.92 -18.55
N GLU A 257 -22.09 10.63 -17.62
CA GLU A 257 -22.52 10.12 -16.31
C GLU A 257 -23.32 8.82 -16.41
N GLU A 258 -24.41 8.81 -17.17
CA GLU A 258 -25.29 7.63 -17.31
C GLU A 258 -24.50 6.41 -17.79
N ARG A 259 -23.61 6.59 -18.77
CA ARG A 259 -22.82 5.50 -19.33
C ARG A 259 -21.71 5.04 -18.37
N VAL A 260 -21.02 5.96 -17.71
CA VAL A 260 -19.98 5.65 -16.71
C VAL A 260 -20.59 4.89 -15.52
N HIS A 261 -21.75 5.32 -15.02
CA HIS A 261 -22.46 4.62 -13.95
C HIS A 261 -22.91 3.22 -14.38
N ALA A 262 -23.44 3.08 -15.61
CA ALA A 262 -23.82 1.78 -16.14
C ALA A 262 -22.62 0.82 -16.22
N LEU A 263 -21.47 1.30 -16.70
CA LEU A 263 -20.23 0.51 -16.78
C LEU A 263 -19.70 0.13 -15.39
N TRP A 264 -19.73 1.06 -14.44
CA TRP A 264 -19.34 0.80 -13.06
C TRP A 264 -20.20 -0.30 -12.43
N ASN A 265 -21.52 -0.20 -12.55
CA ASN A 265 -22.45 -1.20 -12.02
C ASN A 265 -22.25 -2.57 -12.68
N ASP A 266 -21.99 -2.62 -13.99
CA ASP A 266 -21.69 -3.89 -14.68
C ASP A 266 -20.37 -4.51 -14.18
N VAL A 267 -19.32 -3.70 -13.99
CA VAL A 267 -18.05 -4.18 -13.41
C VAL A 267 -18.26 -4.69 -11.99
N ALA A 268 -18.97 -3.94 -11.14
CA ALA A 268 -19.30 -4.35 -9.78
C ALA A 268 -20.13 -5.65 -9.75
N ASP A 269 -21.18 -5.75 -10.56
CA ASP A 269 -22.02 -6.94 -10.65
C ASP A 269 -21.22 -8.17 -11.14
N ARG A 270 -20.27 -7.98 -12.07
CA ARG A 270 -19.35 -9.05 -12.49
C ARG A 270 -18.40 -9.46 -11.38
N PHE A 271 -17.83 -8.50 -10.66
CA PHE A 271 -16.97 -8.74 -9.50
C PHE A 271 -17.67 -9.60 -8.45
N PHE A 272 -18.88 -9.24 -8.02
CA PHE A 272 -19.66 -10.02 -7.04
C PHE A 272 -20.10 -11.39 -7.57
N LYS A 273 -20.07 -11.61 -8.90
CA LYS A 273 -20.38 -12.92 -9.50
C LYS A 273 -19.19 -13.88 -9.52
N LEU A 274 -17.96 -13.39 -9.35
CA LEU A 274 -16.74 -14.21 -9.35
C LEU A 274 -16.84 -15.31 -8.29
N LYS A 275 -16.48 -16.54 -8.66
CA LYS A 275 -16.50 -17.68 -7.73
C LYS A 275 -15.64 -17.39 -6.49
N PHE A 276 -14.45 -16.83 -6.69
CA PHE A 276 -13.57 -16.43 -5.60
C PHE A 276 -14.28 -15.49 -4.63
N VAL A 277 -14.85 -14.37 -5.10
CA VAL A 277 -15.58 -13.41 -4.24
C VAL A 277 -16.74 -14.06 -3.50
N LYS A 278 -17.52 -14.93 -4.17
CA LYS A 278 -18.61 -15.68 -3.54
C LYS A 278 -18.16 -16.67 -2.48
N ASP A 279 -17.05 -17.36 -2.71
CA ASP A 279 -16.50 -18.31 -1.73
C ASP A 279 -16.01 -17.59 -0.45
N HIS A 280 -15.74 -16.29 -0.55
CA HIS A 280 -15.31 -15.42 0.56
C HIS A 280 -16.48 -14.72 1.25
N ASP A 281 -17.71 -14.90 0.76
CA ASP A 281 -18.94 -14.47 1.42
C ASP A 281 -19.24 -15.43 2.59
N ARG A 282 -18.86 -15.02 3.81
CA ARG A 282 -19.13 -15.81 5.02
C ARG A 282 -20.60 -15.68 5.41
N PHE A 283 -21.16 -16.75 5.99
CA PHE A 283 -22.59 -16.88 6.28
C PHE A 283 -23.14 -15.77 7.21
N GLY A 284 -23.69 -14.70 6.63
CA GLY A 284 -24.38 -13.60 7.32
C GLY A 284 -24.39 -12.31 6.46
N PRO A 285 -25.15 -11.26 6.82
CA PRO A 285 -24.98 -9.94 6.21
C PRO A 285 -23.66 -9.34 6.71
N ASP A 286 -22.55 -9.79 6.14
CA ASP A 286 -21.21 -9.57 6.67
C ASP A 286 -20.58 -8.29 6.08
N ILE A 287 -19.84 -8.43 4.98
CA ILE A 287 -19.02 -7.36 4.40
C ILE A 287 -19.29 -7.20 2.91
N VAL A 288 -19.47 -8.32 2.20
CA VAL A 288 -19.71 -8.34 0.76
C VAL A 288 -21.05 -7.68 0.41
N ASP A 289 -22.11 -7.94 1.18
CA ASP A 289 -23.42 -7.29 1.00
C ASP A 289 -23.36 -5.77 1.24
N LEU A 290 -22.61 -5.35 2.27
CA LEU A 290 -22.39 -3.95 2.56
C LEU A 290 -21.60 -3.27 1.45
N LEU A 291 -20.54 -3.92 0.96
CA LEU A 291 -19.79 -3.45 -0.20
C LEU A 291 -20.67 -3.41 -1.45
N GLN A 292 -21.51 -4.42 -1.69
CA GLN A 292 -22.40 -4.44 -2.84
C GLN A 292 -23.39 -3.28 -2.82
N MET A 293 -23.96 -2.98 -1.66
CA MET A 293 -24.83 -1.82 -1.47
C MET A 293 -24.06 -0.50 -1.63
N ALA A 294 -22.90 -0.37 -0.98
CA ALA A 294 -22.08 0.83 -1.03
C ALA A 294 -21.59 1.14 -2.46
N MET A 295 -21.29 0.11 -3.25
CA MET A 295 -20.72 0.26 -4.58
C MET A 295 -21.77 0.43 -5.68
N ARG A 296 -23.07 0.37 -5.41
CA ARG A 296 -24.08 0.56 -6.47
C ARG A 296 -24.38 2.03 -6.74
N LEU A 297 -24.08 2.50 -7.96
CA LEU A 297 -24.47 3.82 -8.45
C LEU A 297 -25.83 3.72 -9.14
N SER A 298 -26.94 3.95 -8.43
CA SER A 298 -28.28 3.92 -9.08
C SER A 298 -28.68 5.30 -9.62
N SER A 299 -29.23 5.33 -10.84
CA SER A 299 -29.85 6.51 -11.43
C SER A 299 -31.12 6.87 -10.65
N GLY A 300 -30.97 7.69 -9.61
CA GLY A 300 -32.04 8.08 -8.69
C GLY A 300 -31.72 7.87 -7.21
N PHE A 301 -30.56 7.32 -6.86
CA PHE A 301 -30.07 7.42 -5.48
C PHE A 301 -29.63 8.86 -5.23
N SER A 302 -30.20 9.50 -4.21
CA SER A 302 -29.57 10.72 -3.69
C SER A 302 -28.29 10.31 -2.97
N PHE A 303 -27.20 11.02 -3.26
CA PHE A 303 -25.90 10.78 -2.63
C PHE A 303 -25.98 10.89 -1.08
N SER A 304 -26.95 11.66 -0.57
CA SER A 304 -27.31 11.70 0.85
C SER A 304 -27.76 10.35 1.45
N ARG A 305 -28.41 9.45 0.69
CA ARG A 305 -28.74 8.09 1.17
C ARG A 305 -27.52 7.18 1.17
N LEU A 306 -26.61 7.34 0.21
CA LEU A 306 -25.34 6.62 0.20
C LEU A 306 -24.48 7.06 1.39
N GLN A 307 -24.44 8.36 1.68
CA GLN A 307 -23.83 8.89 2.91
C GLN A 307 -24.52 8.41 4.18
N GLU A 308 -25.84 8.23 4.20
CA GLU A 308 -26.55 7.67 5.36
C GLU A 308 -26.14 6.21 5.60
N ILE A 309 -25.97 5.43 4.52
CA ILE A 309 -25.45 4.06 4.56
C ILE A 309 -23.99 4.05 5.01
N LEU A 310 -23.11 4.82 4.37
CA LEU A 310 -21.69 4.92 4.72
C LEU A 310 -21.45 5.56 6.10
N GLY A 311 -22.35 6.44 6.50
CA GLY A 311 -22.39 7.12 7.78
C GLY A 311 -23.00 6.28 8.90
N ASN A 312 -23.68 5.18 8.56
CA ASN A 312 -24.26 4.26 9.52
C ASN A 312 -23.16 3.72 10.45
N TRP A 313 -23.45 3.74 11.74
CA TRP A 313 -22.54 3.30 12.79
C TRP A 313 -22.00 1.88 12.55
N ALA A 314 -22.76 0.98 11.94
CA ALA A 314 -22.30 -0.38 11.61
C ALA A 314 -21.15 -0.39 10.57
N VAL A 315 -21.27 0.40 9.50
CA VAL A 315 -20.27 0.53 8.44
C VAL A 315 -19.00 1.20 8.97
N ARG A 316 -19.19 2.28 9.73
CA ARG A 316 -18.09 2.93 10.44
C ARG A 316 -17.45 2.00 11.45
N HIS A 317 -18.20 1.18 12.18
CA HIS A 317 -17.66 0.27 13.19
C HIS A 317 -16.88 -0.91 12.59
N LEU A 318 -17.31 -1.46 11.46
CA LEU A 318 -16.57 -2.46 10.67
C LEU A 318 -15.18 -1.91 10.30
N TYR A 319 -15.14 -0.73 9.69
CA TYR A 319 -13.89 -0.03 9.34
C TYR A 319 -13.07 0.37 10.59
N ARG A 320 -13.73 0.75 11.69
CA ARG A 320 -13.04 1.12 12.94
C ARG A 320 -12.49 -0.08 13.72
N LYS A 321 -12.98 -1.28 13.45
CA LYS A 321 -12.48 -2.53 14.06
C LYS A 321 -11.21 -3.02 13.36
N SER A 322 -11.13 -2.86 12.04
CA SER A 322 -9.89 -3.05 11.28
C SER A 322 -8.85 -1.98 11.65
N ASP A 323 -9.28 -0.74 11.93
CA ASP A 323 -8.37 0.38 12.26
C ASP A 323 -7.78 0.38 13.69
N ASP A 324 -8.05 -0.61 14.55
CA ASP A 324 -7.46 -0.63 15.90
C ASP A 324 -6.06 -1.28 15.93
N TYR A 325 -5.20 -0.87 14.98
CA TYR A 325 -3.79 -1.27 14.87
C TYR A 325 -3.02 -1.02 16.17
N ARG A 326 -3.49 -0.09 17.01
CA ARG A 326 -2.93 0.22 18.33
C ARG A 326 -3.07 -0.95 19.28
N LYS A 327 -4.24 -1.62 19.31
CA LYS A 327 -4.43 -2.83 20.12
C LYS A 327 -3.57 -3.98 19.61
N PHE A 328 -3.48 -4.14 18.29
CA PHE A 328 -2.65 -5.18 17.69
C PHE A 328 -1.17 -4.96 18.01
N ALA A 329 -0.67 -3.73 17.82
CA ALA A 329 0.67 -3.33 18.20
C ALA A 329 0.95 -3.54 19.69
N TYR A 330 0.01 -3.17 20.57
CA TYR A 330 0.13 -3.42 22.01
C TYR A 330 0.23 -4.90 22.37
N ASN A 331 -0.37 -5.78 21.55
CA ASN A 331 -0.41 -7.22 21.75
C ASN A 331 0.70 -7.99 21.02
N GLU A 332 1.59 -7.32 20.29
CA GLU A 332 2.78 -7.96 19.73
C GLU A 332 3.61 -8.61 20.82
N ALA A 333 3.95 -9.89 20.64
CA ALA A 333 4.66 -10.66 21.65
C ALA A 333 6.00 -10.01 22.08
N PRO A 334 6.85 -9.50 21.16
CA PRO A 334 8.08 -8.78 21.53
C PRO A 334 7.83 -7.52 22.38
N LEU A 335 6.70 -6.84 22.19
CA LEU A 335 6.38 -5.64 22.97
C LEU A 335 5.84 -6.02 24.35
N LYS A 336 4.97 -7.04 24.42
CA LYS A 336 4.40 -7.56 25.67
C LYS A 336 5.44 -8.13 26.61
N ASN A 337 6.42 -8.87 26.10
CA ASN A 337 7.49 -9.45 26.89
C ASN A 337 8.65 -8.47 27.19
N ASN A 338 8.53 -7.21 26.76
CA ASN A 338 9.55 -6.15 26.89
C ASN A 338 10.87 -6.43 26.14
N ALA A 339 10.86 -7.28 25.11
CA ALA A 339 12.02 -7.46 24.23
C ALA A 339 12.22 -6.24 23.30
N VAL A 340 11.14 -5.55 22.95
CA VAL A 340 11.16 -4.29 22.20
C VAL A 340 10.36 -3.22 22.93
N ARG A 341 10.59 -1.96 22.55
CA ARG A 341 9.84 -0.78 23.03
C ARG A 341 9.07 -0.08 21.90
N TYR A 342 9.37 -0.42 20.65
CA TYR A 342 8.71 0.15 19.48
C TYR A 342 8.08 -0.93 18.62
N VAL A 343 6.90 -0.63 18.10
CA VAL A 343 6.25 -1.42 17.03
C VAL A 343 6.04 -0.51 15.83
N VAL A 344 6.42 -0.96 14.65
CA VAL A 344 6.29 -0.22 13.39
C VAL A 344 5.45 -1.05 12.42
N TYR A 345 4.31 -0.49 12.01
CA TYR A 345 3.52 -1.00 10.88
C TYR A 345 3.55 -0.02 9.70
N GLY A 346 3.14 -0.49 8.53
CA GLY A 346 2.67 0.31 7.39
C GLY A 346 1.17 0.09 7.16
N HIS A 347 0.75 -0.07 5.91
CA HIS A 347 -0.54 -0.62 5.45
C HIS A 347 -1.77 0.30 5.55
N THR A 348 -1.90 1.12 6.60
CA THR A 348 -3.08 2.01 6.74
C THR A 348 -3.02 3.25 5.84
N HIS A 349 -1.86 3.48 5.21
CA HIS A 349 -1.51 4.66 4.43
C HIS A 349 -1.57 5.99 5.22
N ARG A 350 -1.74 5.93 6.54
CA ARG A 350 -1.79 7.08 7.43
C ARG A 350 -0.63 7.01 8.41
N ALA A 351 0.22 8.04 8.41
CA ALA A 351 1.29 8.12 9.37
C ALA A 351 0.74 8.37 10.77
N GLU A 352 1.11 7.52 11.73
CA GLU A 352 0.66 7.61 13.12
C GLU A 352 1.85 7.49 14.07
N GLN A 353 1.74 8.16 15.23
CA GLN A 353 2.61 7.96 16.39
C GLN A 353 1.73 7.89 17.62
N ILE A 354 1.64 6.70 18.22
CA ILE A 354 0.71 6.42 19.31
C ILE A 354 1.48 5.91 20.53
N PRO A 355 1.47 6.62 21.67
CA PRO A 355 1.97 6.08 22.92
C PRO A 355 1.06 4.94 23.39
N LEU A 356 1.64 3.76 23.61
CA LEU A 356 0.90 2.57 23.99
C LEU A 356 0.92 2.34 25.50
N ASP A 357 2.10 2.46 26.13
CA ASP A 357 2.31 2.10 27.53
C ASP A 357 3.65 2.67 28.03
N MET A 358 3.91 2.57 29.33
CA MET A 358 5.14 3.00 29.98
C MET A 358 5.58 1.96 31.02
N LEU A 359 6.82 1.46 30.89
CA LEU A 359 7.39 0.52 31.85
C LEU A 359 8.23 1.28 32.88
N ASP A 360 7.80 1.24 34.14
CA ASP A 360 8.54 1.81 35.27
C ASP A 360 9.62 0.83 35.75
N LEU A 361 10.89 1.16 35.47
CA LEU A 361 12.04 0.39 35.95
C LEU A 361 12.82 1.10 37.07
N ARG A 362 12.24 2.13 37.71
CA ARG A 362 12.89 2.90 38.79
C ARG A 362 13.32 2.03 39.97
N GLN A 363 12.51 1.02 40.31
CA GLN A 363 12.84 0.08 41.37
C GLN A 363 14.04 -0.84 41.04
N ARG A 364 14.44 -0.92 39.76
CA ARG A 364 15.60 -1.69 39.29
C ARG A 364 16.82 -0.81 38.99
N GLY A 365 16.79 0.46 39.39
CA GLY A 365 17.87 1.42 39.14
C GLY A 365 17.89 2.00 37.72
N ASN A 366 16.87 1.71 36.90
CA ASN A 366 16.72 2.23 35.54
C ASN A 366 15.65 3.34 35.48
N GLY A 367 15.58 4.06 34.36
CA GLY A 367 14.54 5.07 34.11
C GLY A 367 13.17 4.48 33.76
N MET A 368 12.33 5.28 33.11
CA MET A 368 11.09 4.81 32.49
C MET A 368 11.36 4.42 31.02
N ILE A 369 10.67 3.41 30.50
CA ILE A 369 10.74 3.03 29.08
C ILE A 369 9.38 3.27 28.43
N ASP A 370 9.35 4.16 27.45
CA ASP A 370 8.16 4.43 26.64
C ASP A 370 7.95 3.33 25.61
N LYS A 371 6.70 2.84 25.51
CA LYS A 371 6.27 1.94 24.46
C LYS A 371 5.43 2.69 23.43
N ILE A 372 5.85 2.67 22.17
CA ILE A 372 5.24 3.50 21.12
C ILE A 372 4.97 2.65 19.88
N TYR A 373 3.79 2.86 19.31
CA TYR A 373 3.41 2.36 17.99
C TYR A 373 3.58 3.45 16.94
N PHE A 374 4.16 3.08 15.80
CA PHE A 374 4.27 3.91 14.62
C PHE A 374 3.57 3.26 13.43
N ASN A 375 2.88 4.07 12.64
CA ASN A 375 2.53 3.72 11.27
C ASN A 375 3.37 4.57 10.31
N THR A 376 4.06 3.94 9.35
CA THR A 376 4.93 4.64 8.39
C THR A 376 4.17 5.42 7.33
N GLY A 377 2.85 5.25 7.20
CA GLY A 377 2.03 5.99 6.25
C GLY A 377 2.19 5.47 4.81
N THR A 378 2.39 6.37 3.85
CA THR A 378 2.46 6.01 2.43
C THR A 378 3.29 6.99 1.60
N TRP A 379 3.77 6.53 0.46
CA TRP A 379 4.45 7.33 -0.55
C TRP A 379 3.63 7.36 -1.83
N ARG A 380 2.47 8.01 -1.77
CA ARG A 380 1.58 8.12 -2.91
C ARG A 380 0.75 9.39 -2.87
N LYS A 381 0.01 9.61 -3.95
CA LYS A 381 -1.06 10.59 -3.98
C LYS A 381 -2.27 10.02 -3.24
N VAL A 382 -2.88 10.85 -2.41
CA VAL A 382 -4.14 10.53 -1.73
C VAL A 382 -5.19 11.54 -2.14
N PHE A 383 -6.44 11.08 -2.30
CA PHE A 383 -7.61 11.93 -2.47
C PHE A 383 -8.56 11.71 -1.31
N GLU A 384 -8.90 12.79 -0.60
CA GLU A 384 -9.91 12.78 0.45
C GLU A 384 -11.11 13.61 0.03
N HIS A 385 -12.29 13.11 0.37
CA HIS A 385 -13.57 13.78 0.10
C HIS A 385 -13.72 15.03 0.97
N THR A 386 -14.27 16.11 0.42
CA THR A 386 -14.48 17.37 1.14
C THR A 386 -15.44 17.18 2.32
N VAL A 387 -15.08 17.72 3.48
CA VAL A 387 -15.85 17.50 4.73
C VAL A 387 -17.12 18.34 4.88
N PHE A 388 -17.25 19.46 4.16
CA PHE A 388 -18.36 20.41 4.33
C PHE A 388 -19.39 20.37 3.21
N ASP A 389 -18.93 20.29 1.96
CA ASP A 389 -19.80 20.11 0.81
C ASP A 389 -19.60 18.69 0.28
N GLN A 390 -20.36 17.76 0.84
CA GLN A 390 -20.28 16.35 0.45
C GLN A 390 -21.24 16.02 -0.70
N GLU A 391 -22.19 16.90 -1.02
CA GLU A 391 -23.15 16.68 -2.11
C GLU A 391 -22.51 16.96 -3.47
N SER A 392 -21.55 17.89 -3.53
CA SER A 392 -20.78 18.17 -4.74
C SER A 392 -19.83 17.04 -5.16
N CYS A 393 -19.60 16.04 -4.29
CA CYS A 393 -18.69 14.92 -4.52
C CYS A 393 -17.26 15.39 -4.85
N GLU A 394 -16.80 16.43 -4.16
CA GLU A 394 -15.53 17.08 -4.43
C GLU A 394 -14.37 16.47 -3.64
N PHE A 395 -13.24 16.28 -4.30
CA PHE A 395 -12.06 15.67 -3.69
C PHE A 395 -10.85 16.59 -3.77
N ILE A 396 -10.07 16.62 -2.69
CA ILE A 396 -8.80 17.32 -2.63
C ILE A 396 -7.71 16.28 -2.53
N GLY A 397 -6.66 16.42 -3.35
CA GLY A 397 -5.55 15.50 -3.38
C GLY A 397 -4.19 16.14 -3.10
N TRP A 398 -3.30 15.36 -2.53
CA TRP A 398 -1.91 15.73 -2.26
C TRP A 398 -1.02 14.49 -2.29
N HIS A 399 0.29 14.69 -2.51
CA HIS A 399 1.28 13.62 -2.41
C HIS A 399 1.81 13.54 -0.99
N VAL A 400 2.06 12.34 -0.49
CA VAL A 400 2.59 12.07 0.85
C VAL A 400 4.00 11.49 0.74
N LEU A 401 4.88 11.88 1.66
CA LEU A 401 6.21 11.30 1.87
C LEU A 401 6.42 11.18 3.38
N THR A 402 6.45 9.94 3.88
CA THR A 402 6.53 9.65 5.32
C THR A 402 7.54 8.55 5.63
N PHE A 403 8.33 8.70 6.68
CA PHE A 403 9.26 7.66 7.14
C PHE A 403 9.61 7.89 8.61
N VAL A 404 10.07 6.83 9.28
CA VAL A 404 10.54 6.91 10.66
C VAL A 404 12.00 6.50 10.73
N VAL A 405 12.77 7.18 11.58
CA VAL A 405 14.19 6.92 11.83
C VAL A 405 14.37 6.57 13.30
N PHE A 406 15.15 5.55 13.59
CA PHE A 406 15.57 5.14 14.92
C PHE A 406 17.09 5.22 15.06
N TYR A 407 17.53 5.59 16.25
CA TYR A 407 18.94 5.78 16.59
C TYR A 407 19.37 4.87 17.73
N LEU A 408 20.60 4.37 17.64
CA LEU A 408 21.30 3.86 18.81
C LEU A 408 21.81 5.03 19.67
N GLY A 409 21.96 4.82 20.98
CA GLY A 409 22.42 5.87 21.90
C GLY A 409 23.84 6.41 21.61
N LYS A 410 24.62 5.76 20.75
CA LYS A 410 25.93 6.25 20.27
C LYS A 410 25.83 7.16 19.04
N GLU A 411 24.74 7.12 18.30
CA GLU A 411 24.61 7.71 16.96
C GLU A 411 24.24 9.18 17.00
N LYS A 412 23.43 9.57 18.00
CA LYS A 412 22.89 10.91 18.22
C LYS A 412 22.95 11.29 19.71
N GLU A 413 22.40 12.45 20.06
CA GLU A 413 22.26 12.89 21.45
C GLU A 413 21.58 11.79 22.28
N LYS A 414 22.04 11.57 23.53
CA LYS A 414 21.67 10.42 24.37
C LYS A 414 20.15 10.18 24.52
N GLU A 415 19.34 11.24 24.40
CA GLU A 415 17.89 11.20 24.57
C GLU A 415 17.12 11.09 23.25
N ARG A 416 17.80 11.24 22.10
CA ARG A 416 17.20 11.22 20.76
C ARG A 416 17.12 9.78 20.25
N ASN A 417 16.00 9.12 20.55
CA ASN A 417 15.80 7.72 20.18
C ASN A 417 15.21 7.52 18.77
N TYR A 418 14.40 8.46 18.28
CA TYR A 418 13.73 8.37 16.98
C TYR A 418 13.34 9.74 16.43
N GLU A 419 13.02 9.79 15.14
CA GLU A 419 12.37 10.91 14.44
C GLU A 419 11.29 10.38 13.50
N LEU A 420 10.13 11.04 13.49
CA LEU A 420 9.08 10.80 12.51
C LEU A 420 9.03 11.96 11.53
N TRP A 421 9.15 11.66 10.24
CA TRP A 421 9.08 12.63 9.16
C TRP A 421 7.77 12.42 8.39
N SER A 422 7.00 13.49 8.27
CA SER A 422 5.77 13.53 7.47
C SER A 422 5.75 14.82 6.65
N ALA A 423 5.64 14.66 5.34
CA ALA A 423 5.55 15.77 4.40
C ALA A 423 4.40 15.53 3.42
N SER A 424 3.70 16.60 3.07
CA SER A 424 2.67 16.60 2.03
C SER A 424 2.96 17.66 0.99
N LEU A 425 2.75 17.32 -0.28
CA LEU A 425 2.85 18.23 -1.41
C LEU A 425 1.48 18.37 -2.07
N GLY A 426 0.81 19.48 -1.79
CA GLY A 426 -0.43 19.86 -2.47
C GLY A 426 -0.14 20.46 -3.84
N TYR A 427 -0.85 19.99 -4.86
CA TYR A 427 -0.96 20.68 -6.13
C TYR A 427 -2.33 21.34 -6.18
N GLY A 428 -2.38 22.64 -6.51
CA GLY A 428 -3.65 23.29 -6.86
C GLY A 428 -4.23 22.62 -8.12
N ARG A 429 -5.56 22.67 -8.25
CA ARG A 429 -6.26 22.20 -9.45
C ARG A 429 -5.88 22.99 -10.69
#